data_AF-A0A1Q5L5A6-F1
#
_entry.id   AF-A0A1Q5L5A6-F1
#
_cell.length_a   1.000
_cell.length_b   1.000
_cell.length_c   1.000
_cell.angle_alpha   90.00
_cell.angle_beta   90.00
_cell.angle_gamma   90.00
#
_symmetry.space_group_name_H-M   'P 1'
#
loop_
_entity.id
_entity.type
_entity.pdbx_description
1 polymer ?
#
loop_
_entity_poly.entity_id
_entity_poly.type
_entity_poly.pdbx_seq_one_letter_code
_entity_poly.pdbx_strand_id
1 'polypeptide(L)'
;MVLVALTAALLAAAAWRLIDVQDSKPRLAVVPSRSSVLGTWELEDDAGGQVEFAADGRFSAVDLPVRTSPGGEFTGAGSWSLDDRGGSVKLAPDDPPAGMNPQPGLAVVRADGDVRLCVTSGSPGVLCDQLLRLAAAPR
;
A
#
# COMPACT_ATOMS: atom_id res chain seq x y z
N MET A 1 54.66 1.37 3.39
CA MET A 1 53.54 2.07 2.70
C MET A 1 52.45 1.06 2.37
N VAL A 2 51.63 0.64 3.34
CA VAL A 2 50.45 -0.21 3.11
C VAL A 2 49.42 0.15 4.18
N LEU A 3 48.86 1.37 4.13
CA LEU A 3 47.89 1.83 5.13
C LEU A 3 47.03 2.98 4.58
N VAL A 4 46.61 2.89 3.32
CA VAL A 4 45.69 3.88 2.71
C VAL A 4 44.53 3.21 1.94
N ALA A 5 44.58 1.90 1.68
CA ALA A 5 43.56 1.24 0.86
C ALA A 5 42.30 0.77 1.63
N LEU A 6 42.33 0.70 2.97
CA LEU A 6 41.26 0.10 3.78
C LEU A 6 40.12 1.07 4.16
N THR A 7 40.31 2.37 4.01
CA THR A 7 39.28 3.37 4.37
C THR A 7 38.30 3.67 3.24
N ALA A 8 38.66 3.41 1.98
CA ALA A 8 37.77 3.67 0.83
C ALA A 8 36.64 2.63 0.70
N ALA A 9 36.89 1.36 1.06
CA ALA A 9 35.91 0.29 0.93
C ALA A 9 34.74 0.39 1.94
N LEU A 10 35.00 0.91 3.14
CA LEU A 10 33.97 1.05 4.18
C LEU A 10 32.99 2.19 3.91
N LEU A 11 33.44 3.26 3.24
CA LEU A 11 32.56 4.38 2.85
C LEU A 11 31.60 4.00 1.73
N ALA A 12 32.03 3.14 0.80
CA ALA A 12 31.14 2.65 -0.25
C ALA A 12 30.00 1.79 0.34
N ALA A 13 30.30 0.86 1.25
CA ALA A 13 29.27 -0.02 1.84
C ALA A 13 28.22 0.74 2.68
N ALA A 14 28.62 1.82 3.36
CA ALA A 14 27.68 2.65 4.12
C ALA A 14 26.74 3.46 3.22
N ALA A 15 27.20 3.89 2.03
CA ALA A 15 26.38 4.62 1.08
C ALA A 15 25.29 3.73 0.45
N TRP A 16 25.59 2.47 0.11
CA TRP A 16 24.59 1.52 -0.41
C TRP A 16 23.50 1.22 0.62
N ARG A 17 23.86 1.05 1.90
CA ARG A 17 22.88 0.81 2.97
C ARG A 17 21.95 2.00 3.23
N LEU A 18 22.39 3.22 2.97
CA LEU A 18 21.54 4.41 3.10
C LEU A 18 20.54 4.55 1.95
N ILE A 19 20.89 4.04 0.76
CA ILE A 19 20.00 4.02 -0.41
C ILE A 19 18.89 2.98 -0.19
N ASP A 20 19.24 1.77 0.27
CA ASP A 20 18.27 0.72 0.63
C ASP A 20 17.23 1.23 1.64
N VAL A 21 17.69 1.85 2.73
CA VAL A 21 16.80 2.34 3.81
C VAL A 21 15.92 3.51 3.36
N GLN A 22 16.30 4.23 2.31
CA GLN A 22 15.49 5.32 1.73
C GLN A 22 14.43 4.81 0.74
N ASP A 23 14.67 3.65 0.10
CA ASP A 23 13.74 3.03 -0.86
C ASP A 23 12.62 2.24 -0.15
N SER A 24 12.90 1.72 1.05
CA SER A 24 11.90 1.00 1.85
C SER A 24 10.83 1.90 2.48
N LYS A 25 11.01 3.23 2.45
CA LYS A 25 9.98 4.14 2.94
C LYS A 25 8.94 4.37 1.86
N PRO A 26 7.64 4.14 2.13
CA PRO A 26 6.60 4.36 1.15
C PRO A 26 6.55 5.84 0.76
N ARG A 27 6.57 6.10 -0.56
CA ARG A 27 6.41 7.43 -1.15
C ARG A 27 5.16 7.44 -2.02
N LEU A 28 4.44 8.56 -2.04
CA LEU A 28 3.30 8.71 -2.93
C LEU A 28 3.71 8.41 -4.38
N ALA A 29 2.87 7.63 -5.05
CA ALA A 29 3.07 7.24 -6.43
C ALA A 29 1.77 7.40 -7.21
N VAL A 30 1.86 7.25 -8.52
CA VAL A 30 0.72 7.21 -9.43
C VAL A 30 0.84 6.00 -10.32
N VAL A 31 -0.28 5.34 -10.61
CA VAL A 31 -0.37 4.30 -11.63
C VAL A 31 -0.91 4.87 -12.93
N PRO A 32 -0.48 4.33 -14.09
CA PRO A 32 -0.86 4.87 -15.40
C PRO A 32 -2.32 4.60 -15.75
N SER A 33 -2.94 3.57 -15.16
CA SER A 33 -4.33 3.21 -15.45
C SER A 33 -4.93 2.29 -14.41
N ARG A 34 -6.24 2.09 -14.52
CA ARG A 34 -7.02 1.19 -13.68
C ARG A 34 -6.54 -0.27 -13.70
N SER A 35 -5.98 -0.74 -14.82
CA SER A 35 -5.50 -2.12 -14.94
C SER A 35 -4.34 -2.44 -14.00
N SER A 36 -3.57 -1.43 -13.59
CA SER A 36 -2.44 -1.57 -12.66
C SER A 36 -2.86 -1.88 -11.22
N VAL A 37 -4.14 -1.73 -10.89
CA VAL A 37 -4.70 -1.99 -9.55
C VAL A 37 -5.44 -3.32 -9.51
N LEU A 38 -5.69 -3.96 -10.65
CA LEU A 38 -6.45 -5.21 -10.70
C LEU A 38 -5.72 -6.36 -10.00
N GLY A 39 -6.53 -7.26 -9.45
CA GLY A 39 -6.05 -8.47 -8.75
C GLY A 39 -6.19 -8.37 -7.24
N THR A 40 -5.66 -9.38 -6.57
CA THR A 40 -5.69 -9.50 -5.10
C THR A 40 -4.48 -8.80 -4.51
N TRP A 41 -4.72 -7.98 -3.50
CA TRP A 41 -3.72 -7.29 -2.70
C TRP A 41 -3.83 -7.79 -1.26
N GLU A 42 -2.70 -8.17 -0.68
CA GLU A 42 -2.60 -8.72 0.67
C GLU A 42 -1.81 -7.75 1.54
N LEU A 43 -2.20 -7.61 2.81
CA LEU A 43 -1.37 -6.94 3.81
C LEU A 43 0.01 -7.58 3.85
N GLU A 44 1.04 -6.73 3.95
CA GLU A 44 2.42 -7.21 4.10
C GLU A 44 2.71 -7.75 5.50
N ASP A 45 1.84 -7.46 6.48
CA ASP A 45 1.91 -8.02 7.83
C ASP A 45 1.23 -9.40 7.92
N ASP A 46 1.39 -10.05 9.08
CA ASP A 46 0.84 -11.39 9.33
C ASP A 46 -0.66 -11.38 9.69
N ALA A 47 -1.37 -10.26 9.52
CA ALA A 47 -2.79 -10.15 9.89
C ALA A 47 -3.73 -10.83 8.87
N GLY A 48 -3.25 -11.14 7.66
CA GLY A 48 -3.99 -11.90 6.65
C GLY A 48 -5.09 -11.12 5.92
N GLY A 49 -5.22 -9.83 6.18
CA GLY A 49 -6.17 -8.96 5.47
C GLY A 49 -5.84 -8.83 3.98
N GLN A 50 -6.87 -8.80 3.14
CA GLN A 50 -6.73 -8.70 1.70
C GLN A 50 -7.88 -7.95 1.04
N VAL A 51 -7.64 -7.46 -0.17
CA VAL A 51 -8.64 -6.84 -1.04
C VAL A 51 -8.40 -7.23 -2.50
N GLU A 52 -9.45 -7.65 -3.19
CA GLU A 52 -9.43 -7.95 -4.62
C GLU A 52 -10.12 -6.83 -5.40
N PHE A 53 -9.48 -6.37 -6.48
CA PHE A 53 -10.03 -5.40 -7.42
C PHE A 53 -10.33 -6.05 -8.77
N ALA A 54 -11.61 -6.18 -9.09
CA ALA A 54 -12.08 -6.74 -10.35
C ALA A 54 -12.22 -5.67 -11.45
N ALA A 55 -12.07 -6.10 -12.70
CA ALA A 55 -12.10 -5.23 -13.88
C ALA A 55 -13.48 -4.56 -14.11
N ASP A 56 -14.55 -5.17 -13.62
CA ASP A 56 -15.93 -4.74 -13.82
C ASP A 56 -16.35 -3.53 -12.97
N GLY A 57 -15.58 -3.15 -11.95
CA GLY A 57 -15.99 -2.10 -10.99
C GLY A 57 -16.01 -2.56 -9.56
N ARG A 58 -15.92 -3.87 -9.32
CA ARG A 58 -16.21 -4.46 -8.02
C ARG A 58 -14.95 -4.76 -7.25
N PHE A 59 -15.06 -4.64 -5.93
CA PHE A 59 -14.05 -5.09 -5.00
C PHE A 59 -14.65 -6.01 -3.95
N SER A 60 -13.80 -6.86 -3.39
CA SER A 60 -14.10 -7.70 -2.23
C SER A 60 -12.94 -7.57 -1.25
N ALA A 61 -13.24 -7.37 0.03
CA ALA A 61 -12.25 -7.21 1.08
C ALA A 61 -12.52 -8.16 2.23
N VAL A 62 -11.46 -8.68 2.82
CA VAL A 62 -11.47 -9.48 4.04
C VAL A 62 -10.45 -8.87 5.00
N ASP A 63 -10.91 -8.57 6.21
CA ASP A 63 -10.12 -8.05 7.32
C ASP A 63 -9.23 -6.85 6.93
N LEU A 64 -9.76 -5.99 6.05
CA LEU A 64 -9.04 -4.83 5.56
C LEU A 64 -9.04 -3.75 6.67
N PRO A 65 -7.88 -3.24 7.12
CA PRO A 65 -7.77 -2.40 8.32
C PRO A 65 -8.07 -0.93 8.04
N VAL A 66 -9.10 -0.67 7.24
CA VAL A 66 -9.64 0.67 7.06
C VAL A 66 -10.45 1.02 8.31
N ARG A 67 -10.04 2.06 9.06
CA ARG A 67 -10.76 2.45 10.29
C ARG A 67 -12.17 2.92 9.96
N THR A 68 -13.13 2.01 10.05
CA THR A 68 -14.56 2.33 10.05
C THR A 68 -15.04 2.67 11.47
N SER A 69 -14.25 2.23 12.47
CA SER A 69 -14.39 2.41 13.92
C SER A 69 -13.01 2.28 14.60
N PRO A 70 -12.81 2.74 15.85
CA PRO A 70 -11.57 2.49 16.59
C PRO A 70 -11.35 0.97 16.78
N GLY A 71 -10.42 0.39 16.02
CA GLY A 71 -10.08 -1.04 16.07
C GLY A 71 -10.86 -1.96 15.13
N GLY A 72 -11.61 -1.42 14.17
CA GLY A 72 -12.40 -2.22 13.23
C GLY A 72 -11.65 -2.56 11.95
N GLU A 73 -11.63 -3.84 11.60
CA GLU A 73 -11.32 -4.34 10.27
C GLU A 73 -12.60 -4.34 9.41
N PHE A 74 -12.47 -4.19 8.10
CA PHE A 74 -13.56 -4.19 7.14
C PHE A 74 -13.54 -5.47 6.31
N THR A 75 -14.66 -6.19 6.38
CA THR A 75 -14.95 -7.33 5.51
C THR A 75 -16.25 -7.05 4.77
N GLY A 76 -16.20 -7.12 3.44
CA GLY A 76 -17.35 -6.80 2.61
C GLY A 76 -16.99 -6.53 1.15
N ALA A 77 -17.99 -6.17 0.37
CA ALA A 77 -17.86 -5.89 -1.05
C ALA A 77 -18.41 -4.51 -1.39
N GLY A 78 -18.07 -4.04 -2.59
CA GLY A 78 -18.60 -2.79 -3.10
C GLY A 78 -18.05 -2.45 -4.47
N SER A 79 -18.17 -1.17 -4.82
CA SER A 79 -17.59 -0.61 -6.03
C SER A 79 -16.30 0.15 -5.74
N TRP A 80 -15.38 0.18 -6.69
CA TRP A 80 -14.14 0.94 -6.58
C TRP A 80 -13.87 1.79 -7.82
N SER A 81 -13.10 2.85 -7.62
CA SER A 81 -12.61 3.71 -8.70
C SER A 81 -11.18 4.16 -8.42
N LEU A 82 -10.41 4.34 -9.48
CA LEU A 82 -9.12 5.01 -9.42
C LEU A 82 -9.36 6.51 -9.61
N ASP A 83 -8.70 7.35 -8.82
CA ASP A 83 -8.78 8.79 -9.04
C ASP A 83 -8.17 9.19 -10.40
N ASP A 84 -8.52 10.39 -10.88
CA ASP A 84 -8.11 10.87 -12.21
C ASP A 84 -6.59 10.99 -12.37
N ARG A 85 -5.84 11.04 -11.26
CA ARG A 85 -4.38 11.16 -11.24
C ARG A 85 -3.68 9.82 -11.08
N GLY A 86 -4.42 8.73 -10.85
CA GLY A 86 -3.88 7.42 -10.52
C GLY A 86 -3.23 7.31 -9.13
N GLY A 87 -3.46 8.27 -8.24
CA GLY A 87 -2.79 8.37 -6.94
C GLY A 87 -3.55 7.74 -5.78
N SER A 88 -4.83 7.44 -5.95
CA SER A 88 -5.66 6.82 -4.92
C SER A 88 -6.78 5.97 -5.50
N VAL A 89 -7.12 4.90 -4.77
CA VAL A 89 -8.25 4.02 -5.03
C VAL A 89 -9.35 4.36 -4.03
N LYS A 90 -10.52 4.76 -4.52
CA LYS A 90 -11.68 5.05 -3.69
C LYS A 90 -12.55 3.80 -3.60
N LEU A 91 -12.98 3.46 -2.39
CA LEU A 91 -13.87 2.34 -2.13
C LEU A 91 -15.25 2.88 -1.74
N ALA A 92 -16.28 2.30 -2.34
CA ALA A 92 -17.68 2.52 -2.02
C ALA A 92 -18.32 1.18 -1.66
N PRO A 93 -18.26 0.78 -0.37
CA PRO A 93 -18.93 -0.42 0.15
C PRO A 93 -20.43 -0.40 -0.15
N ASP A 94 -21.02 -1.55 -0.45
CA ASP A 94 -22.49 -1.65 -0.63
C ASP A 94 -23.21 -1.47 0.71
N ASP A 95 -22.64 -2.04 1.77
CA ASP A 95 -23.16 -2.00 3.15
C ASP A 95 -22.11 -1.32 4.05
N PRO A 96 -22.02 0.02 4.05
CA PRO A 96 -21.06 0.72 4.88
C PRO A 96 -21.41 0.53 6.37
N PRO A 97 -20.44 0.13 7.22
CA PRO A 97 -20.61 0.09 8.67
C PRO A 97 -21.13 1.42 9.22
N ALA A 98 -22.02 1.35 10.21
CA ALA A 98 -22.54 2.53 10.89
C ALA A 98 -21.38 3.37 11.47
N GLY A 99 -21.30 4.65 11.09
CA GLY A 99 -20.22 5.54 11.50
C GLY A 99 -19.01 5.61 10.55
N MET A 100 -19.02 4.86 9.43
CA MET A 100 -18.01 4.98 8.38
C MET A 100 -18.12 6.36 7.70
N ASN A 101 -17.29 7.29 8.13
CA ASN A 101 -17.12 8.60 7.51
C ASN A 101 -15.70 9.11 7.78
N PRO A 102 -14.86 9.38 6.76
CA PRO A 102 -15.11 9.37 5.31
C PRO A 102 -15.04 7.98 4.64
N GLN A 103 -15.40 7.91 3.34
CA GLN A 103 -15.26 6.70 2.51
C GLN A 103 -13.83 6.16 2.57
N PRO A 104 -13.63 4.85 2.79
CA PRO A 104 -12.31 4.27 2.83
C PRO A 104 -11.63 4.41 1.46
N GLY A 105 -10.37 4.84 1.47
CA GLY A 105 -9.56 4.97 0.28
C GLY A 105 -8.17 4.41 0.53
N LEU A 106 -7.57 3.86 -0.51
CA LEU A 106 -6.19 3.38 -0.48
C LEU A 106 -5.32 4.33 -1.30
N ALA A 107 -4.21 4.78 -0.74
CA ALA A 107 -3.22 5.55 -1.49
C ALA A 107 -2.36 4.62 -2.35
N VAL A 108 -1.97 5.07 -3.53
CA VAL A 108 -0.97 4.40 -4.36
C VAL A 108 0.40 4.89 -3.92
N VAL A 109 1.27 3.96 -3.54
CA VAL A 109 2.63 4.27 -3.10
C VAL A 109 3.66 3.41 -3.82
N ARG A 110 4.91 3.84 -3.76
CA ARG A 110 6.06 3.03 -4.15
C ARG A 110 6.89 2.73 -2.90
N ALA A 111 7.21 1.46 -2.70
CA ALA A 111 8.10 0.97 -1.65
C ALA A 111 8.97 -0.14 -2.24
N ASP A 112 10.27 -0.10 -1.96
CA ASP A 112 11.26 -1.06 -2.47
C ASP A 112 11.21 -1.21 -4.02
N GLY A 113 11.00 -0.09 -4.73
CA GLY A 113 10.91 -0.07 -6.19
C GLY A 113 9.57 -0.52 -6.79
N ASP A 114 8.71 -1.17 -6.02
CA ASP A 114 7.42 -1.70 -6.48
C ASP A 114 6.24 -0.82 -6.13
N VAL A 115 5.14 -0.97 -6.88
CA VAL A 115 3.84 -0.39 -6.50
C VAL A 115 3.24 -1.16 -5.33
N ARG A 116 2.76 -0.43 -4.34
CA ARG A 116 1.98 -0.92 -3.21
C ARG A 116 0.71 -0.10 -3.07
N LEU A 117 -0.30 -0.68 -2.46
CA LEU A 117 -1.44 0.07 -1.96
C LEU A 117 -1.25 0.34 -0.48
N CYS A 118 -1.79 1.47 -0.03
CA CYS A 118 -1.56 1.94 1.31
C CYS A 118 -2.88 2.23 2.01
N VAL A 119 -3.09 1.63 3.18
CA VAL A 119 -4.16 1.98 4.09
C VAL A 119 -3.71 3.22 4.88
N THR A 120 -4.40 4.34 4.68
CA THR A 120 -4.16 5.56 5.44
C THR A 120 -5.17 5.66 6.58
N SER A 121 -4.72 5.57 7.82
CA SER A 121 -5.53 5.70 9.04
C SER A 121 -5.86 7.16 9.41
N GLY A 122 -5.32 8.13 8.66
CA GLY A 122 -5.43 9.55 8.98
C GLY A 122 -4.53 10.00 10.15
N SER A 123 -3.57 9.17 10.57
CA SER A 123 -2.59 9.52 11.60
C SER A 123 -1.72 10.72 11.16
N PRO A 124 -1.64 11.81 11.94
CA PRO A 124 -0.85 12.98 11.57
C PRO A 124 0.63 12.62 11.37
N GLY A 125 1.16 12.90 10.18
CA GLY A 125 2.57 12.67 9.85
C GLY A 125 2.94 11.25 9.42
N VAL A 126 1.97 10.32 9.35
CA VAL A 126 2.17 8.97 8.81
C VAL A 126 1.57 8.91 7.41
N LEU A 127 2.41 8.66 6.40
CA LEU A 127 1.95 8.50 5.02
C LEU A 127 1.20 7.19 4.82
N CYS A 128 1.58 6.14 5.56
CA CYS A 128 1.01 4.81 5.44
C CYS A 128 1.06 4.05 6.75
N ASP A 129 -0.07 3.49 7.18
CA ASP A 129 -0.12 2.65 8.37
C ASP A 129 0.16 1.20 8.03
N GLN A 130 -0.40 0.73 6.90
CA GLN A 130 -0.21 -0.63 6.43
C GLN A 130 -0.12 -0.67 4.91
N LEU A 131 0.84 -1.45 4.42
CA LEU A 131 1.06 -1.67 3.00
C LEU A 131 0.36 -2.95 2.57
N LEU A 132 -0.22 -2.90 1.37
CA LEU A 132 -0.64 -4.06 0.65
C LEU A 132 0.28 -4.30 -0.54
N ARG A 133 0.72 -5.55 -0.67
CA ARG A 133 1.42 -6.05 -1.85
C ARG A 133 0.44 -6.77 -2.77
N LEU A 134 0.69 -6.71 -4.06
CA LEU A 134 -0.06 -7.52 -5.01
C LEU A 134 0.28 -8.99 -4.76
N ALA A 135 -0.73 -9.83 -4.53
CA ALA A 135 -0.57 -11.26 -4.40
C ALA A 135 0.04 -11.82 -5.70
N ALA A 136 1.01 -12.71 -5.57
CA ALA A 136 1.51 -13.42 -6.73
C ALA A 136 0.36 -14.25 -7.32
N ALA A 137 0.20 -14.22 -8.65
CA ALA A 137 -0.77 -15.09 -9.31
C ALA A 137 -0.53 -16.55 -8.88
N PRO A 138 -1.59 -17.31 -8.53
CA PRO A 138 -1.44 -18.72 -8.22
C PRO A 138 -0.78 -19.41 -9.43
N ARG A 139 0.33 -20.11 -9.16
CA ARG A 139 1.11 -20.85 -10.17
C ARG A 139 0.39 -22.11 -10.62
#